data_AF-A0A6I7HI82-F1
#
_entry.id   AF-A0A6I7HI82-F1
#
_cell.length_a   1.000
_cell.length_b   1.000
_cell.length_c   1.000
_cell.angle_alpha   90.00
_cell.angle_beta   90.00
_cell.angle_gamma   90.00
#
_symmetry.space_group_name_H-M   'P 1'
#
loop_
_entity.id
_entity.type
_entity.pdbx_description
1 polymer ?
#
loop_
_entity_poly.entity_id
_entity_poly.type
_entity_poly.pdbx_seq_one_letter_code
_entity_poly.pdbx_strand_id
1 'polypeptide(L)'
;MSKQRFTEKQIIELLKEQDAGALATDLCRKHGISRATFYNWKAKYGGTEVSETKRLKTLEDENAMLKRLLAEQMLEAAALRELLQRKKVAPSAAHTAYHPLMAR
;
A
#
# COMPACT_ATOMS: atom_id res chain seq x y z
N MET A 1 14.66 25.22 14.50
CA MET A 1 14.93 24.66 13.16
C MET A 1 15.12 25.81 12.19
N SER A 2 16.32 26.02 11.64
CA SER A 2 16.52 27.08 10.63
C SER A 2 15.58 26.79 9.46
N LYS A 3 14.76 27.77 9.04
CA LYS A 3 13.95 27.63 7.82
C LYS A 3 14.89 27.35 6.66
N GLN A 4 14.78 26.17 6.05
CA GLN A 4 15.45 25.93 4.77
C GLN A 4 14.89 26.94 3.76
N ARG A 5 15.81 27.60 3.03
CA ARG A 5 15.48 28.63 2.04
C ARG A 5 14.71 28.06 0.84
N PHE A 6 14.89 26.77 0.56
CA PHE A 6 14.22 26.05 -0.52
C PHE A 6 13.59 24.78 0.02
N THR A 7 12.37 24.49 -0.40
CA THR A 7 11.68 23.22 -0.15
C THR A 7 12.12 22.17 -1.16
N GLU A 8 11.98 20.88 -0.82
CA GLU A 8 12.27 19.78 -1.72
C GLU A 8 11.46 19.87 -3.02
N LYS A 9 10.18 20.25 -2.94
CA LYS A 9 9.33 20.48 -4.12
C LYS A 9 9.92 21.54 -5.06
N GLN A 10 10.36 22.67 -4.52
CA GLN A 10 11.00 23.74 -5.32
C GLN A 10 12.30 23.27 -5.97
N ILE A 11 13.07 22.42 -5.28
CA ILE A 11 14.30 21.84 -5.82
C ILE A 11 13.98 20.90 -6.98
N ILE A 12 12.98 20.02 -6.83
CA ILE A 12 12.55 19.08 -7.87
C ILE A 12 12.01 19.85 -9.09
N GLU A 13 11.17 20.86 -8.91
CA GLU A 13 10.65 21.71 -9.99
C GLU A 13 11.79 22.39 -10.77
N LEU A 14 12.80 22.90 -10.07
CA LEU A 14 13.97 23.52 -10.69
C LEU A 14 14.78 22.50 -11.51
N LEU A 15 14.97 21.27 -11.01
CA LEU A 15 15.65 20.21 -11.76
C LEU A 15 14.86 19.80 -13.01
N LYS A 16 13.52 19.78 -12.94
CA LYS A 16 12.65 19.52 -14.09
C LYS A 16 12.76 20.60 -15.16
N GLU A 17 12.87 21.88 -14.79
CA GLU A 17 13.10 22.96 -15.77
C GLU A 17 14.38 22.68 -16.57
N GLN A 18 15.45 22.20 -15.91
CA GLN A 18 16.68 21.81 -16.60
C GLN A 18 16.51 20.57 -17.47
N ASP A 19 15.76 19.55 -17.02
CA ASP A 19 15.51 18.35 -17.83
C ASP A 19 14.60 18.64 -19.03
N ALA A 20 13.78 19.69 -18.95
CA ALA A 20 13.01 20.25 -20.06
C ALA A 20 13.84 21.14 -21.02
N GLY A 21 15.14 21.29 -20.77
CA GLY A 21 16.08 21.96 -21.68
C GLY A 21 16.56 23.34 -21.22
N ALA A 22 16.16 23.83 -20.04
CA ALA A 22 16.70 25.09 -19.52
C ALA A 22 18.19 24.96 -19.16
N LEU A 23 18.95 26.02 -19.40
CA LEU A 23 20.37 26.06 -19.05
C LEU A 23 20.55 26.16 -17.53
N ALA A 24 21.37 25.28 -16.96
CA ALA A 24 21.67 25.28 -15.53
C ALA A 24 22.24 26.61 -15.04
N THR A 25 22.98 27.34 -15.88
CA THR A 25 23.51 28.68 -15.58
C THR A 25 22.41 29.71 -15.36
N ASP A 26 21.34 29.65 -16.16
CA ASP A 26 20.24 30.61 -16.11
C ASP A 26 19.35 30.32 -14.91
N LEU A 27 19.11 29.04 -14.62
CA LEU A 27 18.43 28.61 -13.39
C LEU A 27 19.22 29.05 -12.14
N CYS A 28 20.53 28.87 -12.14
CA CYS A 28 21.37 29.32 -11.02
C CYS A 28 21.23 30.84 -10.77
N ARG A 29 21.25 31.65 -11.84
CA ARG A 29 21.06 33.10 -11.76
C ARG A 29 19.65 33.49 -11.30
N LYS A 30 18.62 32.92 -11.94
CA LYS A 30 17.20 33.16 -11.66
C LYS A 30 16.83 32.87 -10.20
N HIS A 31 17.38 31.79 -9.64
CA HIS A 31 17.08 31.35 -8.28
C HIS A 31 18.12 31.81 -7.24
N GLY A 32 19.17 32.51 -7.66
CA GLY A 32 20.22 33.01 -6.76
C GLY A 32 20.98 31.89 -6.06
N ILE A 33 21.21 30.77 -6.75
CA ILE A 33 21.95 29.60 -6.24
C ILE A 33 23.26 29.40 -7.00
N SER A 34 24.24 28.78 -6.34
CA SER A 34 25.49 28.42 -7.01
C SER A 34 25.32 27.17 -7.88
N ARG A 35 26.16 27.04 -8.92
CA ARG A 35 26.22 25.80 -9.73
C ARG A 35 26.52 24.56 -8.87
N ALA A 36 27.38 24.70 -7.87
CA ALA A 36 27.69 23.60 -6.95
C ALA A 36 26.43 23.15 -6.18
N THR A 37 25.62 24.09 -5.69
CA THR A 37 24.34 23.80 -5.04
C THR A 37 23.39 23.06 -5.98
N PHE A 38 23.26 23.54 -7.23
CA PHE A 38 22.43 22.90 -8.25
C PHE A 38 22.83 21.43 -8.48
N TYR A 39 24.12 21.15 -8.69
CA TYR A 39 24.56 19.78 -8.95
C TYR A 39 24.50 18.87 -7.71
N ASN A 40 24.70 19.42 -6.50
CA ASN A 40 24.46 18.66 -5.27
C ASN A 40 22.99 18.26 -5.13
N TRP A 41 22.07 19.15 -5.49
CA TRP A 41 20.64 18.83 -5.54
C TRP A 41 20.33 17.83 -6.65
N LYS A 42 20.92 17.96 -7.83
CA LYS A 42 20.76 16.99 -8.93
C LYS A 42 21.23 15.59 -8.52
N ALA A 43 22.33 15.48 -7.78
CA ALA A 43 22.83 14.20 -7.27
C ALA A 43 21.90 13.59 -6.21
N LYS A 44 21.27 14.42 -5.37
CA LYS A 44 20.42 13.97 -4.26
C LYS A 44 18.97 13.70 -4.66
N TYR A 45 18.40 14.54 -5.51
CA TYR A 45 16.97 14.57 -5.85
C TYR A 45 16.72 14.26 -7.33
N GLY A 46 17.78 14.13 -8.14
CA GLY A 46 17.67 13.71 -9.53
C GLY A 46 17.11 12.28 -9.60
N GLY A 47 16.06 12.09 -10.42
CA GLY A 47 15.41 10.80 -10.57
C GLY A 47 14.49 10.39 -9.41
N THR A 48 14.27 11.25 -8.40
CA THR A 48 13.36 10.97 -7.29
C THR A 48 11.94 10.65 -7.78
N GLU A 49 11.37 11.41 -8.71
CA GLU A 49 10.03 11.10 -9.24
C GLU A 49 9.93 9.74 -9.92
N VAL A 50 10.99 9.30 -10.61
CA VAL A 50 11.02 7.97 -11.24
C VAL A 50 11.04 6.89 -10.16
N SER A 51 11.78 7.11 -9.07
CA SER A 51 11.81 6.20 -7.93
C SER A 51 10.48 6.16 -7.16
N GLU A 52 9.83 7.31 -6.97
CA GLU A 52 8.53 7.42 -6.31
C GLU A 52 7.41 6.80 -7.15
N THR A 53 7.42 7.00 -8.47
CA THR A 53 6.47 6.36 -9.40
C THR A 53 6.59 4.83 -9.36
N LYS A 54 7.82 4.31 -9.35
CA LYS A 54 8.06 2.86 -9.21
C LYS A 54 7.56 2.34 -7.88
N ARG A 55 7.88 3.03 -6.78
CA ARG A 55 7.43 2.68 -5.43
C ARG A 55 5.91 2.71 -5.31
N LEU A 56 5.25 3.71 -5.89
CA LEU A 56 3.79 3.82 -5.90
C LEU A 56 3.17 2.60 -6.58
N LYS A 57 3.66 2.24 -7.77
CA LYS A 57 3.18 1.05 -8.49
C LYS A 57 3.35 -0.23 -7.68
N THR A 58 4.51 -0.43 -7.05
CA THR A 58 4.75 -1.59 -6.17
C THR A 58 3.75 -1.62 -5.00
N LEU A 59 3.50 -0.48 -4.35
CA LEU A 59 2.53 -0.40 -3.26
C LEU A 59 1.09 -0.66 -3.74
N GLU A 60 0.73 -0.20 -4.94
CA GLU A 60 -0.57 -0.49 -5.54
C GLU A 60 -0.75 -1.98 -5.83
N ASP A 61 0.27 -2.63 -6.41
CA ASP A 61 0.29 -4.06 -6.69
C ASP A 61 0.18 -4.90 -5.40
N GLU A 62 0.96 -4.55 -4.36
CA GLU A 62 0.88 -5.18 -3.05
C GLU A 62 -0.49 -5.00 -2.40
N ASN A 63 -1.07 -3.80 -2.48
CA ASN A 63 -2.40 -3.52 -1.93
C ASN A 63 -3.49 -4.35 -2.64
N ALA A 64 -3.40 -4.48 -3.97
CA ALA A 64 -4.31 -5.32 -4.74
C ALA A 64 -4.19 -6.79 -4.34
N MET A 65 -2.95 -7.30 -4.19
CA MET A 65 -2.70 -8.67 -3.72
C MET A 65 -3.27 -8.91 -2.32
N LEU A 66 -3.01 -8.01 -1.38
CA LEU A 66 -3.50 -8.11 0.00
C LEU A 66 -5.02 -8.09 0.07
N LYS A 67 -5.68 -7.21 -0.70
CA LYS A 67 -7.15 -7.18 -0.79
C LYS A 67 -7.72 -8.50 -1.31
N ARG A 68 -7.08 -9.11 -2.31
CA ARG A 68 -7.50 -10.40 -2.86
C ARG A 68 -7.39 -11.50 -1.80
N LEU A 69 -6.23 -11.61 -1.15
CA LEU A 69 -6.00 -12.60 -0.08
C LEU A 69 -6.97 -12.40 1.09
N LEU A 70 -7.23 -11.16 1.48
CA LEU A 70 -8.19 -10.87 2.55
C LEU A 70 -9.61 -11.32 2.16
N ALA A 71 -10.05 -11.06 0.92
CA ALA A 71 -11.35 -11.49 0.43
C ALA A 71 -11.47 -13.03 0.40
N GLU A 72 -10.44 -13.74 -0.08
CA GLU A 72 -10.36 -15.20 -0.07
C GLU A 72 -10.49 -15.74 1.37
N GLN A 73 -9.72 -15.20 2.31
CA GLN A 73 -9.76 -15.60 3.73
C GLN A 73 -11.11 -15.30 4.39
N MET A 74 -11.74 -14.17 4.07
CA MET A 74 -13.06 -13.84 4.58
C MET A 74 -14.12 -14.82 4.06
N LEU A 75 -14.02 -15.26 2.81
CA LEU A 75 -14.92 -16.24 2.22
C LEU A 75 -14.75 -17.63 2.85
N GLU A 76 -13.50 -18.08 3.06
CA GLU A 76 -13.20 -19.32 3.78
C GLU A 76 -13.74 -19.28 5.23
N ALA A 77 -13.50 -18.18 5.95
CA ALA A 77 -13.99 -18.00 7.30
C ALA A 77 -15.53 -18.01 7.37
N ALA A 78 -16.21 -17.42 6.38
CA ALA A 78 -17.67 -17.45 6.28
C ALA A 78 -18.19 -18.89 6.06
N ALA A 79 -17.60 -19.63 5.12
CA ALA A 79 -17.97 -21.02 4.85
C ALA A 79 -17.77 -21.92 6.10
N LEU A 80 -16.66 -21.77 6.81
CA LEU A 80 -16.40 -22.52 8.05
C LEU A 80 -17.42 -22.20 9.14
N ARG A 81 -17.79 -20.92 9.31
CA ARG A 81 -18.83 -20.51 10.27
C ARG A 81 -20.19 -21.13 9.93
N GLU A 82 -20.56 -21.17 8.66
CA GLU A 82 -21.81 -21.78 8.21
C GLU A 82 -21.86 -23.29 8.51
N LEU A 83 -20.77 -24.02 8.23
CA LEU A 83 -20.66 -25.45 8.55
C LEU A 83 -20.78 -25.72 10.05
N LEU A 84 -20.14 -24.90 10.88
CA LEU A 84 -20.22 -25.00 12.34
C LEU A 84 -21.64 -24.71 12.86
N GLN A 85 -22.34 -23.74 12.27
CA GLN A 85 -23.73 -23.45 12.60
C GLN A 85 -24.65 -24.62 12.23
N ARG A 86 -24.51 -25.19 11.03
CA ARG A 86 -25.26 -26.40 10.61
C ARG A 86 -25.04 -27.58 11.56
N LYS A 87 -23.80 -27.83 11.98
CA LYS A 87 -23.48 -28.95 12.91
C LYS A 87 -24.14 -28.78 14.29
N LYS A 88 -24.30 -27.54 14.77
CA LYS A 88 -25.00 -27.26 16.04
C LYS A 88 -26.52 -27.47 15.96
N VAL A 89 -27.10 -27.39 14.77
CA VAL A 89 -28.57 -27.48 14.56
C VAL A 89 -29.04 -28.92 14.31
N ALA A 90 -28.14 -29.87 14.00
CA ALA A 90 -28.50 -31.30 13.95
C ALA A 90 -28.51 -31.89 15.37
N PRO A 91 -29.69 -32.19 15.96
CA PRO A 91 -29.72 -32.94 17.21
C PRO A 91 -29.28 -34.37 16.89
N SER A 92 -28.41 -34.92 17.73
CA SER A 92 -28.20 -36.37 17.82
C SER A 92 -29.55 -37.05 18.06
N ALA A 93 -30.19 -37.53 17.00
CA ALA A 93 -31.37 -38.38 17.06
C ALA A 93 -30.95 -39.83 17.40
N ALA A 94 -30.16 -40.01 18.45
CA ALA A 94 -29.64 -41.31 18.86
C ALA A 94 -29.61 -41.49 20.38
N HIS A 95 -30.66 -41.09 21.11
CA HIS A 95 -30.75 -41.45 22.53
C HIS A 95 -32.14 -41.70 23.13
N THR A 96 -33.21 -41.99 22.39
CA THR A 96 -34.47 -42.33 23.08
C THR A 96 -35.37 -43.27 22.28
N ALA A 97 -35.09 -44.57 22.37
CA ALA A 97 -36.10 -45.62 22.14
C ALA A 97 -35.61 -47.00 22.65
N TYR A 98 -35.39 -47.14 23.95
CA TYR A 98 -35.35 -48.47 24.61
C TYR A 98 -36.06 -48.40 25.97
N HIS A 99 -37.38 -48.18 25.93
CA HIS A 99 -38.29 -48.69 26.95
C HIS A 99 -39.71 -48.66 26.37
N PRO A 100 -40.32 -49.83 26.13
CA PRO A 100 -41.41 -50.20 27.04
C PRO A 100 -41.49 -51.70 27.34
N LEU A 101 -41.65 -51.99 28.63
CA LEU A 101 -42.75 -52.81 29.18
C LEU A 101 -43.23 -53.99 28.31
N MET A 102 -42.78 -55.19 28.66
CA MET A 102 -43.65 -56.37 28.65
C MET A 102 -43.62 -57.01 30.04
N ALA A 103 -44.36 -56.37 30.95
CA ALA A 103 -44.92 -57.06 32.09
C ALA A 103 -46.15 -57.83 31.61
N ARG A 104 -46.06 -59.17 31.59
CA ARG A 104 -47.12 -60.11 31.93
C ARG A 104 -46.53 -61.51 32.07
#